data_AF-A0A7H5F1G0-F1
#
_entry.id   AF-A0A7H5F1G0-F1
#
_cell.length_a   1.000
_cell.length_b   1.000
_cell.length_c   1.000
_cell.angle_alpha   90.00
_cell.angle_beta   90.00
_cell.angle_gamma   90.00
#
_symmetry.space_group_name_H-M   'P 1'
#
loop_
_entity.id
_entity.type
_entity.pdbx_description
1 polymer ?
#
loop_
_entity_poly.entity_id
_entity_poly.type
_entity_poly.pdbx_seq_one_letter_code
_entity_poly.pdbx_strand_id
1 'polypeptide(L)'
;MQHSRLALLLFFGLTGALCTCVHAQDVHYTLHNYAPLWLNPANTGSFSGSIRVGGVYRGQWHSLNGIQSPTAYADAPLAFGFRKQDWVGVGFSLVSDQAGDFDIQSTFFGLSASYHLALDKKRQNVLTIGGQYGSQSYGITPEGVPIQGLNIAEELGGQGQLGRSEFPTMSGMGPNGNQNNNSFTDINAGVKLKLLMDEKKANVFEAGVALLHLNSGDRRSLVPTMQGDTTMMGEEGGSRDFDRRSTIHAHARMDMELSEKWRFQPTVFYQQSAGTSSVSIQAWGSRNLKKDLDLRLGLGYRTADAAKVMVGLDAGQLRGALSYDITLSQARQVTNYQGAFELGIAYIFNIYKKPEVTPTVLCPRI
;
A
#
# COMPACT_ATOMS: atom_id res chain seq x y z
N MET A 1 27.66 33.87 -31.07
CA MET A 1 27.75 32.94 -29.91
C MET A 1 26.41 32.67 -29.18
N GLN A 2 25.29 33.34 -29.50
CA GLN A 2 23.98 33.07 -28.87
C GLN A 2 23.15 31.98 -29.55
N HIS A 3 23.30 31.74 -30.85
CA HIS A 3 22.47 30.75 -31.58
C HIS A 3 22.84 29.28 -31.31
N SER A 4 24.08 28.97 -30.91
CA SER A 4 24.51 27.59 -30.64
C SER A 4 24.04 27.03 -29.29
N ARG A 5 23.66 27.90 -28.33
CA ARG A 5 23.15 27.48 -27.02
C ARG A 5 21.65 27.14 -27.04
N LEU A 6 20.89 27.73 -27.97
CA LEU A 6 19.45 27.48 -28.09
C LEU A 6 19.17 26.14 -28.80
N ALA A 7 20.00 25.75 -29.78
CA ALA A 7 19.91 24.46 -30.46
C ALA A 7 20.24 23.29 -29.53
N LEU A 8 21.19 23.46 -28.60
CA LEU A 8 21.54 22.44 -27.61
C LEU A 8 20.43 22.23 -26.56
N LEU A 9 19.72 23.29 -26.20
CA LEU A 9 18.56 23.24 -25.29
C LEU A 9 17.31 22.61 -25.94
N LEU A 10 17.10 22.84 -27.25
CA LEU A 10 16.05 22.17 -28.01
C LEU A 10 16.36 20.68 -28.26
N PHE A 11 17.64 20.31 -28.44
CA PHE A 11 18.04 18.91 -28.59
C PHE A 11 17.94 18.11 -27.28
N PHE A 12 18.22 18.74 -26.13
CA PHE A 12 17.97 18.15 -24.80
C PHE A 12 16.48 18.17 -24.40
N GLY A 13 15.68 19.08 -24.97
CA GLY A 13 14.24 19.15 -24.76
C GLY A 13 13.45 18.10 -25.55
N LEU A 14 13.92 17.71 -26.74
CA LEU A 14 13.22 16.74 -27.59
C LEU A 14 13.64 15.27 -27.38
N THR A 15 14.78 15.00 -26.74
CA THR A 15 15.25 13.62 -26.46
C THR A 15 14.77 13.07 -25.12
N GLY A 16 14.06 13.87 -24.32
CA GLY A 16 13.42 13.43 -23.06
C GLY A 16 12.02 12.84 -23.23
N ALA A 17 11.46 12.84 -24.44
CA ALA A 17 10.20 12.20 -24.76
C ALA A 17 10.47 10.89 -25.51
N LEU A 18 9.85 9.80 -25.05
CA LEU A 18 9.91 8.43 -25.60
C LEU A 18 10.99 7.51 -24.98
N CYS A 19 10.86 7.25 -23.68
CA CYS A 19 10.85 5.87 -23.16
C CYS A 19 10.29 5.85 -21.73
N THR A 20 8.98 6.07 -21.59
CA THR A 20 8.31 5.71 -20.33
C THR A 20 8.07 4.21 -20.35
N CYS A 21 9.03 3.46 -19.82
CA CYS A 21 8.73 2.12 -19.33
C CYS A 21 7.66 2.30 -18.26
N VAL A 22 6.44 1.81 -18.53
CA VAL A 22 5.38 1.72 -17.53
C VAL A 22 5.80 0.61 -16.58
N HIS A 23 6.61 0.96 -15.58
CA HIS A 23 6.85 0.05 -14.48
C HIS A 23 5.58 0.03 -13.61
N ALA A 24 4.98 -1.14 -13.45
CA ALA A 24 3.90 -1.33 -12.48
C ALA A 24 4.40 -0.90 -11.09
N GLN A 25 3.78 0.15 -10.54
CA GLN A 25 4.09 0.69 -9.22
C GLN A 25 3.28 -0.07 -8.17
N ASP A 26 3.83 -0.26 -6.98
CA ASP A 26 3.03 -0.79 -5.87
C ASP A 26 1.97 0.23 -5.44
N VAL A 27 0.85 -0.28 -4.93
CA VAL A 27 -0.23 0.54 -4.33
C VAL A 27 0.36 1.50 -3.30
N HIS A 28 -0.19 2.70 -3.21
CA HIS A 28 0.12 3.67 -2.18
C HIS A 28 -1.13 3.99 -1.37
N TYR A 29 -1.00 4.10 -0.05
CA TYR A 29 -2.12 4.44 0.84
C TYR A 29 -1.93 5.79 1.53
N THR A 30 -3.00 6.56 1.64
CA THR A 30 -3.10 7.73 2.51
C THR A 30 -3.36 7.32 3.95
N LEU A 31 -4.25 6.35 4.15
CA LEU A 31 -4.54 5.67 5.41
C LEU A 31 -3.55 4.52 5.67
N HIS A 32 -2.26 4.71 5.39
CA HIS A 32 -1.22 3.67 5.55
C HIS A 32 -1.18 3.04 6.96
N ASN A 33 -1.54 3.79 8.00
CA ASN A 33 -1.64 3.28 9.38
C ASN A 33 -2.76 2.26 9.59
N TYR A 34 -3.72 2.17 8.67
CA TYR A 34 -4.78 1.16 8.63
C TYR A 34 -4.39 -0.08 7.84
N ALA A 35 -3.20 -0.12 7.21
CA ALA A 35 -2.63 -1.29 6.57
C ALA A 35 -1.25 -1.63 7.18
N PRO A 36 -1.19 -1.97 8.50
CA PRO A 36 0.07 -2.06 9.24
C PRO A 36 1.04 -3.11 8.68
N LEU A 37 0.53 -4.27 8.24
CA LEU A 37 1.35 -5.39 7.74
C LEU A 37 1.90 -5.10 6.34
N TRP A 38 1.16 -4.34 5.52
CA TRP A 38 1.65 -3.81 4.24
C TRP A 38 2.69 -2.72 4.45
N LEU A 39 2.48 -1.84 5.44
CA LEU A 39 3.41 -0.76 5.76
C LEU A 39 4.77 -1.28 6.22
N ASN A 40 4.78 -2.25 7.14
CA ASN A 40 5.99 -2.89 7.64
C ASN A 40 5.64 -4.23 8.34
N PRO A 41 6.25 -5.37 7.98
CA PRO A 41 5.97 -6.65 8.64
C PRO A 41 6.31 -6.65 10.14
N ALA A 42 7.19 -5.75 10.62
CA ALA A 42 7.44 -5.52 12.05
C ALA A 42 6.26 -4.86 12.79
N ASN A 43 5.15 -4.55 12.12
CA ASN A 43 3.91 -4.14 12.77
C ASN A 43 3.01 -5.30 13.19
N THR A 44 3.32 -6.53 12.76
CA THR A 44 2.60 -7.74 13.14
C THR A 44 2.61 -7.90 14.66
N GLY A 45 1.44 -8.06 15.29
CA GLY A 45 1.32 -8.18 16.75
C GLY A 45 1.79 -6.95 17.54
N SER A 46 1.94 -5.79 16.90
CA SER A 46 2.39 -4.56 17.57
C SER A 46 1.22 -3.67 17.99
N PHE A 47 0.37 -4.22 18.87
CA PHE A 47 -0.79 -3.53 19.41
C PHE A 47 -1.16 -4.13 20.77
N SER A 48 -2.00 -3.43 21.53
CA SER A 48 -2.55 -3.95 22.79
C SER A 48 -3.90 -4.60 22.53
N GLY A 49 -3.95 -5.93 22.60
CA GLY A 49 -5.16 -6.73 22.44
C GLY A 49 -4.84 -8.19 22.12
N SER A 50 -5.85 -8.98 21.77
CA SER A 50 -5.67 -10.41 21.45
C SER A 50 -5.58 -10.65 19.95
N ILE A 51 -6.49 -10.06 19.17
CA ILE A 51 -6.52 -10.18 17.71
C ILE A 51 -6.89 -8.82 17.15
N ARG A 52 -6.20 -8.38 16.10
CA ARG A 52 -6.57 -7.20 15.33
C ARG A 52 -6.93 -7.66 13.92
N VAL A 53 -8.06 -7.20 13.42
CA VAL A 53 -8.51 -7.41 12.05
C VAL A 53 -8.79 -6.06 11.45
N GLY A 54 -8.46 -5.88 10.18
CA GLY A 54 -8.76 -4.62 9.50
C GLY A 54 -8.56 -4.71 8.01
N GLY A 55 -8.80 -3.57 7.37
CA GLY A 55 -8.61 -3.42 5.95
C GLY A 55 -8.69 -1.97 5.52
N VAL A 56 -8.18 -1.74 4.31
CA VAL A 56 -8.25 -0.45 3.63
C VAL A 56 -8.77 -0.71 2.23
N TYR A 57 -9.76 0.05 1.81
CA TYR A 57 -10.22 0.08 0.43
C TYR A 57 -9.82 1.43 -0.16
N ARG A 58 -9.04 1.41 -1.25
CA ARG A 58 -8.72 2.60 -2.04
C ARG A 58 -9.40 2.49 -3.41
N GLY A 59 -10.07 3.55 -3.83
CA GLY A 59 -10.60 3.70 -5.19
C GLY A 59 -10.09 4.98 -5.85
N GLN A 60 -9.63 4.90 -7.09
CA GLN A 60 -9.15 6.04 -7.89
C GLN A 60 -9.94 6.18 -9.19
N TRP A 61 -10.18 7.41 -9.64
CA TRP A 61 -10.69 7.72 -11.00
C TRP A 61 -12.00 7.00 -11.39
N HIS A 62 -13.04 7.14 -10.56
CA HIS A 62 -14.32 6.44 -10.70
C HIS A 62 -15.02 6.60 -12.08
N SER A 63 -14.68 7.62 -12.86
CA SER A 63 -15.24 7.83 -14.21
C SER A 63 -14.49 7.16 -15.37
N LEU A 64 -13.30 6.60 -15.13
CA LEU A 64 -12.44 5.98 -16.15
C LEU A 64 -11.92 4.65 -15.59
N ASN A 65 -12.73 3.57 -15.69
CA ASN A 65 -12.38 2.20 -15.29
C ASN A 65 -11.44 2.14 -14.07
N GLY A 66 -11.95 2.67 -12.96
CA GLY A 66 -11.15 3.12 -11.83
C GLY A 66 -10.33 2.02 -11.15
N ILE A 67 -9.12 2.39 -10.72
CA ILE A 67 -8.22 1.50 -9.98
C ILE A 67 -8.81 1.23 -8.59
N GLN A 68 -8.91 -0.05 -8.22
CA GLN A 68 -9.40 -0.47 -6.91
C GLN A 68 -8.35 -1.33 -6.21
N SER A 69 -8.03 -0.98 -4.97
CA SER A 69 -6.99 -1.67 -4.21
C SER A 69 -7.48 -2.04 -2.80
N PRO A 70 -8.26 -3.13 -2.65
CA PRO A 70 -8.64 -3.62 -1.33
C PRO A 70 -7.48 -4.34 -0.65
N THR A 71 -7.23 -3.99 0.60
CA THR A 71 -6.33 -4.68 1.52
C THR A 71 -7.08 -5.17 2.73
N ALA A 72 -6.78 -6.38 3.19
CA ALA A 72 -7.27 -6.94 4.44
C ALA A 72 -6.12 -7.58 5.21
N TYR A 73 -6.21 -7.60 6.53
CA TYR A 73 -5.21 -8.25 7.37
C TYR A 73 -5.82 -8.73 8.69
N ALA A 74 -5.16 -9.70 9.29
CA ALA A 74 -5.38 -10.06 10.68
C ALA A 74 -4.05 -10.41 11.35
N ASP A 75 -3.87 -10.00 12.60
CA ASP A 75 -2.67 -10.29 13.37
C ASP A 75 -2.96 -10.43 14.87
N ALA A 76 -2.07 -11.14 15.57
CA ALA A 76 -2.19 -11.44 16.99
C ALA A 76 -0.81 -11.39 17.68
N PRO A 77 -0.68 -10.71 18.83
CA PRO A 77 0.47 -10.86 19.71
C PRO A 77 0.32 -12.15 20.53
N LEU A 78 1.33 -13.00 20.46
CA LEU A 78 1.46 -14.21 21.26
C LEU A 78 2.49 -13.93 22.37
N ALA A 79 2.05 -14.02 23.63
CA ALA A 79 2.83 -13.69 24.81
C ALA A 79 3.90 -14.74 25.16
N PHE A 80 4.67 -15.18 24.18
CA PHE A 80 5.87 -16.00 24.35
C PHE A 80 7.05 -15.37 23.62
N GLY A 81 8.25 -15.57 24.14
CA GLY A 81 9.50 -15.08 23.58
C GLY A 81 10.69 -15.68 24.32
N PHE A 82 11.91 -15.37 23.88
CA PHE A 82 13.12 -15.85 24.56
C PHE A 82 13.28 -15.26 25.96
N ARG A 83 12.71 -14.07 26.21
CA ARG A 83 12.69 -13.40 27.51
C ARG A 83 11.25 -13.13 27.95
N LYS A 84 11.02 -13.04 29.26
CA LYS A 84 9.68 -12.85 29.85
C LYS A 84 8.95 -11.58 29.37
N GLN A 85 9.71 -10.56 28.97
CA GLN A 85 9.18 -9.29 28.47
C GLN A 85 8.99 -9.24 26.95
N ASP A 86 9.51 -10.23 26.22
CA ASP A 86 9.42 -10.30 24.76
C ASP A 86 8.14 -11.00 24.33
N TRP A 87 7.70 -10.75 23.10
CA TRP A 87 6.57 -11.47 22.53
C TRP A 87 6.75 -11.66 21.02
N VAL A 88 6.02 -12.63 20.47
CA VAL A 88 5.99 -12.90 19.04
C VAL A 88 4.68 -12.40 18.46
N GLY A 89 4.72 -11.75 17.30
CA GLY A 89 3.53 -11.42 16.52
C GLY A 89 3.38 -12.39 15.35
N VAL A 90 2.17 -12.86 15.10
CA VAL A 90 1.83 -13.62 13.89
C VAL A 90 0.63 -12.98 13.20
N GLY A 91 0.54 -13.13 11.88
CA GLY A 91 -0.59 -12.59 11.13
C GLY A 91 -0.54 -12.94 9.66
N PHE A 92 -1.48 -12.40 8.91
CA PHE A 92 -1.50 -12.45 7.46
C PHE A 92 -2.03 -11.15 6.86
N SER A 93 -1.69 -10.90 5.61
CA SER A 93 -2.25 -9.79 4.82
C SER A 93 -2.59 -10.23 3.41
N LEU A 94 -3.68 -9.69 2.90
CA LEU A 94 -4.16 -9.79 1.53
C LEU A 94 -4.12 -8.39 0.93
N VAL A 95 -3.44 -8.21 -0.20
CA VAL A 95 -3.43 -6.94 -0.95
C VAL A 95 -3.83 -7.27 -2.38
N SER A 96 -4.98 -6.79 -2.81
CA SER A 96 -5.38 -6.87 -4.21
C SER A 96 -5.30 -5.49 -4.83
N ASP A 97 -4.87 -5.42 -6.08
CA ASP A 97 -4.82 -4.21 -6.88
C ASP A 97 -5.32 -4.52 -8.28
N GLN A 98 -6.25 -3.72 -8.78
CA GLN A 98 -6.80 -3.83 -10.13
C GLN A 98 -6.51 -2.52 -10.87
N ALA A 99 -5.74 -2.60 -11.96
CA ALA A 99 -5.27 -1.43 -12.68
C ALA A 99 -5.77 -1.36 -14.14
N GLY A 100 -6.53 -0.31 -14.45
CA GLY A 100 -6.76 0.20 -15.81
C GLY A 100 -7.70 -0.62 -16.71
N ASP A 101 -7.84 -0.16 -17.96
CA ASP A 101 -8.75 -0.69 -19.00
C ASP A 101 -8.49 -2.14 -19.44
N PHE A 102 -7.38 -2.75 -19.00
CA PHE A 102 -7.00 -4.13 -19.33
C PHE A 102 -7.21 -5.11 -18.18
N ASP A 103 -7.83 -4.67 -17.07
CA ASP A 103 -8.12 -5.49 -15.88
C ASP A 103 -6.91 -6.31 -15.42
N ILE A 104 -5.76 -5.66 -15.35
CA ILE A 104 -4.56 -6.26 -14.78
C ILE A 104 -4.79 -6.34 -13.28
N GLN A 105 -4.99 -7.57 -12.79
CA GLN A 105 -5.20 -7.84 -11.38
C GLN A 105 -3.92 -8.39 -10.76
N SER A 106 -3.48 -7.78 -9.67
CA SER A 106 -2.41 -8.29 -8.84
C SER A 106 -2.92 -8.61 -7.46
N THR A 107 -2.62 -9.81 -6.94
CA THR A 107 -3.01 -10.21 -5.58
C THR A 107 -1.81 -10.77 -4.83
N PHE A 108 -1.53 -10.16 -3.69
CA PHE A 108 -0.60 -10.64 -2.68
C PHE A 108 -1.35 -11.35 -1.56
N PHE A 109 -0.90 -12.53 -1.19
CA PHE A 109 -1.20 -13.14 0.10
C PHE A 109 0.10 -13.41 0.84
N GLY A 110 0.25 -12.87 2.04
CA GLY A 110 1.46 -13.04 2.85
C GLY A 110 1.16 -13.42 4.29
N LEU A 111 1.91 -14.38 4.81
CA LEU A 111 1.99 -14.69 6.23
C LEU A 111 3.10 -13.85 6.85
N SER A 112 2.82 -13.22 7.98
CA SER A 112 3.75 -12.33 8.67
C SER A 112 4.07 -12.87 10.06
N ALA A 113 5.34 -12.76 10.44
CA ALA A 113 5.82 -13.04 11.77
C ALA A 113 6.76 -11.93 12.25
N SER A 114 6.79 -11.67 13.55
CA SER A 114 7.67 -10.67 14.13
C SER A 114 8.10 -11.04 15.53
N TYR A 115 9.28 -10.58 15.92
CA TYR A 115 9.81 -10.72 17.26
C TYR A 115 9.95 -9.34 17.89
N HIS A 116 9.26 -9.12 19.01
CA HIS A 116 9.26 -7.86 19.76
C HIS A 116 10.23 -7.98 20.93
N LEU A 117 11.41 -7.38 20.76
CA LEU A 117 12.46 -7.32 21.76
C LEU A 117 12.23 -6.11 22.67
N ALA A 118 11.73 -6.35 23.88
CA ALA A 118 11.59 -5.29 24.87
C ALA A 118 12.98 -4.91 25.43
N LEU A 119 13.38 -3.66 25.23
CA LEU A 119 14.69 -3.14 25.64
C LEU A 119 14.75 -2.84 27.14
N ASP A 120 13.60 -2.73 27.79
CA ASP A 120 13.46 -2.53 29.24
C ASP A 120 12.46 -3.52 29.86
N LYS A 121 12.51 -3.64 31.19
CA LYS A 121 11.65 -4.56 31.97
C LYS A 121 10.17 -4.17 31.94
N LYS A 122 9.85 -2.89 31.72
CA LYS A 122 8.48 -2.36 31.68
C LYS A 122 7.86 -2.43 30.26
N ARG A 123 8.61 -2.87 29.24
CA ARG A 123 8.21 -2.91 27.82
C ARG A 123 7.88 -1.52 27.25
N GLN A 124 8.57 -0.48 27.71
CA GLN A 124 8.38 0.91 27.28
C GLN A 124 9.07 1.19 25.94
N ASN A 125 10.20 0.55 25.71
CA ASN A 125 11.04 0.65 24.53
C ASN A 125 11.14 -0.73 23.90
N VAL A 126 10.75 -0.85 22.63
CA VAL A 126 10.62 -2.13 21.95
C VAL A 126 11.25 -2.00 20.57
N LEU A 127 12.24 -2.84 20.32
CA LEU A 127 12.79 -3.06 18.98
C LEU A 127 12.09 -4.28 18.40
N THR A 128 11.52 -4.15 17.22
CA THR A 128 10.83 -5.23 16.53
C THR A 128 11.54 -5.55 15.23
N ILE A 129 11.74 -6.84 14.98
CA ILE A 129 12.10 -7.36 13.67
C ILE A 129 10.92 -8.15 13.14
N GLY A 130 10.61 -8.00 11.86
CA GLY A 130 9.50 -8.67 11.22
C GLY A 130 9.88 -9.21 9.85
N GLY A 131 9.31 -10.34 9.51
CA GLY A 131 9.39 -10.95 8.19
C GLY A 131 7.99 -11.28 7.70
N GLN A 132 7.83 -11.32 6.39
CA GLN A 132 6.62 -11.80 5.75
C GLN A 132 7.01 -12.63 4.53
N TYR A 133 6.32 -13.75 4.37
CA TYR A 133 6.50 -14.69 3.28
C TYR A 133 5.15 -14.95 2.65
N GLY A 134 5.06 -14.82 1.33
CA GLY A 134 3.80 -14.90 0.63
C GLY A 134 3.93 -15.32 -0.82
N SER A 135 2.78 -15.31 -1.50
CA SER A 135 2.70 -15.46 -2.93
C SER A 135 2.04 -14.23 -3.54
N GLN A 136 2.67 -13.72 -4.59
CA GLN A 136 2.10 -12.70 -5.46
C GLN A 136 1.59 -13.40 -6.72
N SER A 137 0.36 -13.11 -7.11
CA SER A 137 -0.24 -13.56 -8.36
C SER A 137 -0.58 -12.36 -9.24
N TYR A 138 -0.44 -12.52 -10.55
CA TYR A 138 -0.82 -11.52 -11.56
C TYR A 138 -1.67 -12.20 -12.62
N GLY A 139 -2.83 -11.62 -12.89
CA GLY A 139 -3.75 -12.03 -13.92
C GLY A 139 -4.06 -10.89 -14.88
N ILE A 140 -4.37 -11.23 -16.13
CA ILE A 140 -5.04 -10.32 -17.06
C ILE A 140 -6.34 -11.01 -17.46
N THR A 141 -7.45 -10.35 -17.18
CA THR A 141 -8.78 -10.79 -17.62
C THR A 141 -9.28 -9.76 -18.63
N PRO A 142 -8.99 -9.91 -19.94
CA PRO A 142 -9.43 -8.95 -20.93
C PRO A 142 -10.95 -9.08 -21.14
N GLU A 143 -11.75 -8.54 -20.22
CA GLU A 143 -13.19 -8.34 -20.42
C GLU A 143 -13.39 -7.08 -21.26
N GLY A 144 -13.27 -7.27 -22.57
CA GLY A 144 -13.49 -6.22 -23.56
C GLY A 144 -12.19 -5.88 -24.27
N VAL A 145 -12.09 -6.28 -25.54
CA VAL A 145 -11.10 -5.69 -26.43
C VAL A 145 -11.57 -4.27 -26.72
N PRO A 146 -10.83 -3.21 -26.38
CA PRO A 146 -11.18 -1.88 -26.83
C PRO A 146 -11.07 -1.85 -28.36
N ILE A 147 -12.22 -1.87 -29.06
CA ILE A 147 -12.27 -1.61 -30.49
C ILE A 147 -11.94 -0.13 -30.66
N GLN A 148 -10.69 0.21 -30.97
CA GLN A 148 -10.38 1.52 -31.50
C GLN A 148 -11.02 1.62 -32.89
N GLY A 149 -12.23 2.19 -32.93
CA GLY A 149 -12.90 2.55 -34.17
C GLY A 149 -12.17 3.70 -34.85
N LEU A 150 -11.22 3.39 -35.75
CA LEU A 150 -10.72 4.35 -36.73
C LEU A 150 -11.80 4.57 -37.79
N ASN A 151 -12.77 5.44 -37.49
CA ASN A 151 -13.75 5.92 -38.47
C ASN A 151 -13.09 6.99 -39.35
N ILE A 152 -12.35 6.58 -40.37
CA ILE A 152 -12.04 7.48 -41.48
C ILE A 152 -13.33 7.64 -42.28
N ALA A 153 -13.80 8.87 -42.46
CA ALA A 153 -15.01 9.16 -43.24
C ALA A 153 -14.89 8.58 -44.66
N GLU A 154 -15.95 7.97 -45.16
CA GLU A 154 -16.00 7.32 -46.48
C GLU A 154 -15.65 8.29 -47.63
N GLU A 155 -15.91 9.59 -47.43
CA GLU A 155 -15.55 10.68 -48.35
C GLU A 155 -14.03 10.95 -48.47
N LEU A 156 -13.23 10.45 -47.53
CA LEU A 156 -11.76 10.49 -47.58
C LEU A 156 -11.15 9.15 -48.03
N GLY A 157 -11.96 8.22 -48.55
CA GLY A 157 -11.51 6.92 -49.04
C GLY A 157 -11.43 5.82 -47.97
N GLY A 158 -12.07 6.01 -46.81
CA GLY A 158 -12.18 4.97 -45.79
C GLY A 158 -13.15 3.86 -46.22
N GLN A 159 -12.67 2.61 -46.35
CA GLN A 159 -13.56 1.44 -46.37
C GLN A 159 -14.15 1.32 -44.98
N GLY A 160 -15.46 1.57 -44.81
CA GLY A 160 -16.21 1.50 -43.54
C GLY A 160 -16.26 0.10 -42.91
N GLN A 161 -15.10 -0.50 -42.66
CA GLN A 161 -14.92 -1.76 -41.97
C GLN A 161 -14.59 -1.44 -40.52
N LEU A 162 -15.35 -2.05 -39.59
CA LEU A 162 -15.00 -2.06 -38.17
C LEU A 162 -13.57 -2.57 -38.03
N GLY A 163 -12.66 -1.70 -37.57
CA GLY A 163 -11.27 -2.06 -37.34
C GLY A 163 -11.21 -3.31 -36.48
N ARG A 164 -10.69 -4.42 -37.03
CA ARG A 164 -10.26 -5.54 -36.20
C ARG A 164 -9.16 -5.00 -35.32
N SER A 165 -9.31 -5.16 -34.01
CA SER A 165 -8.25 -4.88 -33.06
C SER A 165 -6.95 -5.53 -33.52
N GLU A 166 -5.84 -4.78 -33.53
CA GLU A 166 -4.49 -5.33 -33.74
C GLU A 166 -4.09 -6.31 -32.61
N PHE A 167 -4.85 -6.32 -31.51
CA PHE A 167 -4.83 -7.39 -30.53
C PHE A 167 -5.62 -8.59 -31.05
N PRO A 168 -4.99 -9.76 -31.27
CA PRO A 168 -5.73 -10.98 -31.56
C PRO A 168 -6.68 -11.22 -30.39
N THR A 169 -7.96 -11.43 -30.68
CA THR A 169 -8.90 -11.94 -29.68
C THR A 169 -8.31 -13.24 -29.14
N MET A 170 -7.92 -13.26 -27.86
CA MET A 170 -7.42 -14.46 -27.17
C MET A 170 -8.45 -15.61 -27.12
N SER A 171 -9.65 -15.42 -27.68
CA SER A 171 -10.72 -16.40 -27.84
C SER A 171 -10.39 -17.57 -28.80
N GLY A 172 -9.14 -17.74 -29.21
CA GLY A 172 -8.69 -18.76 -30.17
C GLY A 172 -7.73 -19.83 -29.62
N MET A 173 -7.40 -19.83 -28.32
CA MET A 173 -6.62 -20.93 -27.73
C MET A 173 -7.55 -22.06 -27.29
N GLY A 174 -7.30 -23.27 -27.81
CA GLY A 174 -8.13 -24.47 -27.59
C GLY A 174 -8.27 -24.90 -26.12
N PRO A 175 -8.94 -26.04 -25.84
CA PRO A 175 -9.37 -26.43 -24.50
C PRO A 175 -8.24 -26.74 -23.49
N ASN A 176 -6.97 -26.53 -23.86
CA ASN A 176 -5.81 -26.66 -22.99
C ASN A 176 -5.31 -25.29 -22.51
N GLY A 177 -5.88 -24.83 -21.39
CA GLY A 177 -5.17 -24.04 -20.38
C GLY A 177 -4.90 -22.57 -20.72
N ASN A 178 -5.85 -21.69 -20.36
CA ASN A 178 -5.63 -20.25 -20.24
C ASN A 178 -4.63 -19.98 -19.09
N GLN A 179 -3.32 -19.98 -19.36
CA GLN A 179 -2.26 -19.68 -18.37
C GLN A 179 -2.02 -18.17 -18.22
N ASN A 180 -3.09 -17.40 -18.00
CA ASN A 180 -2.99 -15.95 -17.81
C ASN A 180 -2.64 -15.54 -16.38
N ASN A 181 -2.39 -16.50 -15.48
CA ASN A 181 -2.06 -16.26 -14.10
C ASN A 181 -0.67 -16.80 -13.78
N ASN A 182 0.26 -15.91 -13.40
CA ASN A 182 1.59 -16.29 -12.92
C ASN A 182 1.69 -15.98 -11.42
N SER A 183 2.17 -16.94 -10.64
CA SER A 183 2.40 -16.78 -9.20
C SER A 183 3.86 -16.94 -8.87
N PHE A 184 4.41 -16.04 -8.06
CA PHE A 184 5.75 -16.18 -7.50
C PHE A 184 5.75 -15.96 -6.00
N THR A 185 6.83 -16.43 -5.37
CA THR A 185 7.06 -16.25 -3.93
C THR A 185 7.59 -14.85 -3.66
N ASP A 186 7.12 -14.21 -2.60
CA ASP A 186 7.49 -12.86 -2.22
C ASP A 186 7.88 -12.80 -0.73
N ILE A 187 9.04 -12.22 -0.46
CA ILE A 187 9.67 -12.12 0.85
C ILE A 187 9.87 -10.66 1.19
N ASN A 188 9.35 -10.28 2.35
CA ASN A 188 9.42 -8.94 2.91
C ASN A 188 10.09 -8.98 4.27
N ALA A 189 10.89 -7.99 4.60
CA ALA A 189 11.52 -7.85 5.92
C ALA A 189 11.40 -6.41 6.42
N GLY A 190 11.39 -6.23 7.73
CA GLY A 190 11.33 -4.91 8.31
C GLY A 190 11.77 -4.85 9.76
N VAL A 191 12.16 -3.66 10.16
CA VAL A 191 12.56 -3.33 11.53
C VAL A 191 11.75 -2.12 11.97
N LYS A 192 11.39 -2.09 13.25
CA LYS A 192 10.70 -0.97 13.86
C LYS A 192 11.16 -0.74 15.28
N LEU A 193 11.33 0.51 15.65
CA LEU A 193 11.55 0.97 17.00
C LEU A 193 10.31 1.68 17.52
N LYS A 194 9.87 1.33 18.73
CA LYS A 194 8.79 1.99 19.46
C LYS A 194 9.29 2.41 20.83
N LEU A 195 9.13 3.69 21.16
CA LEU A 195 9.60 4.30 22.40
C LEU A 195 8.44 5.00 23.11
N LEU A 196 8.23 4.68 24.38
CA LEU A 196 7.37 5.47 25.26
C LEU A 196 8.20 6.62 25.83
N MET A 197 8.00 7.82 25.28
CA MET A 197 8.78 9.01 25.62
C MET A 197 8.37 9.63 26.97
N ASP A 198 7.08 9.59 27.29
CA ASP A 198 6.53 10.11 28.54
C ASP A 198 5.53 9.09 29.11
N GLU A 199 5.86 8.48 30.24
CA GLU A 199 5.01 7.49 30.92
C GLU A 199 3.71 8.12 31.45
N LYS A 200 3.73 9.39 31.86
CA LYS A 200 2.55 10.07 32.42
C LYS A 200 1.57 10.49 31.34
N LYS A 201 2.07 11.01 30.23
CA LYS A 201 1.26 11.48 29.09
C LYS A 201 1.02 10.41 28.02
N ALA A 202 1.60 9.23 28.20
CA ALA A 202 1.60 8.15 27.23
C ALA A 202 2.07 8.57 25.83
N ASN A 203 3.05 9.50 25.75
CA ASN A 203 3.60 9.96 24.49
C ASN A 203 4.45 8.85 23.85
N VAL A 204 4.18 8.52 22.60
CA VAL A 204 4.82 7.40 21.90
C VAL A 204 5.48 7.88 20.62
N PHE A 205 6.72 7.48 20.41
CA PHE A 205 7.42 7.59 19.14
C PHE A 205 7.59 6.22 18.50
N GLU A 206 7.28 6.13 17.20
CA GLU A 206 7.44 4.91 16.39
C GLU A 206 8.17 5.27 15.11
N ALA A 207 9.19 4.49 14.75
CA ALA A 207 9.87 4.62 13.47
C ALA A 207 10.28 3.25 12.94
N GLY A 208 10.21 3.04 11.64
CA GLY A 208 10.56 1.76 11.04
C GLY A 208 10.88 1.84 9.57
N VAL A 209 11.61 0.83 9.11
CA VAL A 209 11.98 0.63 7.71
C VAL A 209 11.63 -0.80 7.32
N ALA A 210 11.06 -0.98 6.14
CA ALA A 210 10.79 -2.27 5.54
C ALA A 210 11.33 -2.31 4.12
N LEU A 211 11.87 -3.47 3.76
CA LEU A 211 12.27 -3.84 2.42
C LEU A 211 11.28 -4.91 1.95
N LEU A 212 10.55 -4.60 0.89
CA LEU A 212 9.57 -5.48 0.29
C LEU A 212 10.13 -6.04 -1.02
N HIS A 213 9.68 -7.23 -1.41
CA HIS A 213 10.08 -7.88 -2.66
C HIS A 213 11.60 -8.11 -2.68
N LEU A 214 12.11 -8.78 -1.65
CA LEU A 214 13.54 -9.09 -1.51
C LEU A 214 14.02 -10.17 -2.48
N ASN A 215 13.11 -11.05 -2.90
CA ASN A 215 13.39 -12.23 -3.71
C ASN A 215 12.62 -12.22 -5.04
N SER A 216 12.18 -11.04 -5.49
CA SER A 216 11.27 -10.86 -6.63
C SER A 216 11.69 -11.74 -7.80
N GLY A 217 10.91 -12.79 -8.05
CA GLY A 217 11.17 -13.72 -9.15
C GLY A 217 10.88 -13.11 -10.51
N ASP A 218 11.44 -13.74 -11.54
CA ASP A 218 11.27 -13.37 -12.95
C ASP A 218 9.79 -13.17 -13.29
N ARG A 219 9.40 -11.91 -13.55
CA ARG A 219 8.07 -11.65 -14.12
C ARG A 219 8.11 -12.08 -15.57
N ARG A 220 7.57 -13.27 -15.83
CA ARG A 220 7.31 -13.73 -17.20
C ARG A 220 6.26 -12.84 -17.84
N SER A 221 6.54 -12.36 -19.05
CA SER A 221 5.56 -11.64 -19.88
C SER A 221 4.31 -12.49 -20.04
N LEU A 222 3.15 -11.94 -19.71
CA LEU A 222 1.84 -12.57 -19.93
C LEU A 222 1.40 -12.48 -21.41
N VAL A 223 2.16 -11.76 -22.24
CA VAL A 223 1.95 -11.67 -23.69
C VAL A 223 3.02 -12.52 -24.37
N PRO A 224 2.65 -13.55 -25.16
CA PRO A 224 3.61 -14.28 -25.97
C PRO A 224 4.20 -13.32 -27.00
N THR A 225 5.53 -13.23 -27.07
CA THR A 225 6.23 -12.51 -28.14
C THR A 225 5.83 -13.14 -29.46
N MET A 226 5.09 -12.41 -30.30
CA MET A 226 4.74 -12.91 -31.63
C MET A 226 6.00 -12.93 -32.49
N GLN A 227 6.23 -14.06 -33.16
CA GLN A 227 7.31 -14.20 -34.12
C GLN A 227 7.02 -13.28 -35.31
N GLY A 228 7.76 -12.17 -35.42
CA GLY A 228 7.65 -11.21 -36.54
C GLY A 228 7.25 -9.77 -36.19
N ASP A 229 7.21 -9.37 -34.92
CA ASP A 229 7.07 -7.94 -34.57
C ASP A 229 8.38 -7.18 -34.89
N THR A 230 8.40 -6.51 -36.04
CA THR A 230 9.54 -5.72 -36.53
C THR A 230 9.67 -4.35 -35.87
N THR A 231 8.83 -3.99 -34.90
CA THR A 231 8.91 -2.69 -34.22
C THR A 231 9.89 -2.67 -33.05
N MET A 232 10.47 -3.81 -32.69
CA MET A 232 11.44 -3.94 -31.59
C MET A 232 12.77 -4.51 -32.10
N MET A 233 13.69 -3.62 -32.46
CA MET A 233 15.10 -3.97 -32.66
C MET A 233 15.69 -4.46 -31.32
N GLY A 234 15.71 -5.78 -31.09
CA GLY A 234 16.43 -6.38 -29.97
C GLY A 234 16.00 -7.80 -29.61
N GLU A 235 16.73 -8.77 -30.19
CA GLU A 235 16.83 -10.21 -29.87
C GLU A 235 15.57 -11.09 -30.00
N GLU A 236 15.61 -11.96 -31.02
CA GLU A 236 14.85 -13.20 -31.10
C GLU A 236 15.17 -14.11 -29.91
N GLY A 237 14.13 -14.60 -29.21
CA GLY A 237 14.23 -15.82 -28.41
C GLY A 237 14.47 -15.70 -26.90
N GLY A 238 14.47 -14.49 -26.32
CA GLY A 238 14.53 -14.32 -24.87
C GLY A 238 13.19 -13.88 -24.29
N SER A 239 12.60 -14.66 -23.39
CA SER A 239 11.63 -14.11 -22.44
C SER A 239 12.31 -12.95 -21.70
N ARG A 240 11.90 -11.71 -21.95
CA ARG A 240 12.40 -10.56 -21.18
C ARG A 240 11.83 -10.68 -19.76
N ASP A 241 12.61 -11.27 -18.88
CA ASP A 241 12.32 -11.33 -17.46
C ASP A 241 12.40 -9.90 -16.92
N PHE A 242 11.26 -9.36 -16.48
CA PHE A 242 11.23 -8.08 -15.80
C PHE A 242 11.44 -8.32 -14.31
N ASP A 243 12.67 -8.17 -13.83
CA ASP A 243 12.96 -8.17 -12.41
C ASP A 243 12.16 -7.06 -11.72
N ARG A 244 11.24 -7.47 -10.84
CA ARG A 244 10.58 -6.53 -9.95
C ARG A 244 11.62 -5.98 -8.99
N ARG A 245 11.85 -4.67 -9.01
CA ARG A 245 12.78 -4.04 -8.07
C ARG A 245 12.20 -4.09 -6.66
N SER A 246 13.06 -4.29 -5.67
CA SER A 246 12.67 -4.21 -4.27
C SER A 246 12.11 -2.83 -3.91
N THR A 247 11.11 -2.82 -3.05
CA THR A 247 10.42 -1.61 -2.60
C THR A 247 10.87 -1.27 -1.19
N ILE A 248 11.05 0.02 -0.91
CA ILE A 248 11.45 0.50 0.42
C ILE A 248 10.31 1.31 1.01
N HIS A 249 9.86 0.92 2.19
CA HIS A 249 8.95 1.69 3.03
C HIS A 249 9.71 2.19 4.26
N ALA A 250 9.70 3.49 4.51
CA ALA A 250 10.21 4.07 5.75
C ALA A 250 9.15 4.97 6.36
N HIS A 251 8.92 4.87 7.67
CA HIS A 251 7.92 5.68 8.35
C HIS A 251 8.41 6.13 9.72
N ALA A 252 7.96 7.30 10.14
CA ALA A 252 8.09 7.76 11.52
C ALA A 252 6.80 8.46 11.94
N ARG A 253 6.37 8.19 13.17
CA ARG A 253 5.15 8.70 13.76
C ARG A 253 5.40 9.07 15.21
N MET A 254 4.88 10.20 15.63
CA MET A 254 4.83 10.60 17.03
C MET A 254 3.37 10.74 17.44
N ASP A 255 2.97 10.22 18.58
CA ASP A 255 1.66 10.46 19.21
C ASP A 255 1.94 11.23 20.51
N MET A 256 1.45 12.46 20.58
CA MET A 256 1.72 13.36 21.70
C MET A 256 0.43 13.96 22.25
N GLU A 257 0.33 13.99 23.57
CA GLU A 257 -0.70 14.74 24.28
C GLU A 257 -0.37 16.23 24.25
N LEU A 258 -1.25 17.03 23.65
CA LEU A 258 -1.18 18.50 23.69
C LEU A 258 -1.95 19.06 24.88
N SER A 259 -3.07 18.43 25.23
CA SER A 259 -3.90 18.75 26.40
C SER A 259 -4.72 17.51 26.78
N GLU A 260 -5.41 17.54 27.93
CA GLU A 260 -6.23 16.43 28.42
C GLU A 260 -7.28 15.90 27.41
N LYS A 261 -7.70 16.74 26.44
CA LYS A 261 -8.69 16.36 25.43
C LYS A 261 -8.11 16.23 24.03
N TRP A 262 -6.88 16.65 23.79
CA TRP A 262 -6.30 16.71 22.44
C TRP A 262 -4.98 15.97 22.36
N ARG A 263 -4.90 15.05 21.40
CA ARG A 263 -3.65 14.46 20.94
C ARG A 263 -3.33 14.90 19.53
N PHE A 264 -2.04 15.02 19.24
CA PHE A 264 -1.52 15.33 17.92
C PHE A 264 -0.59 14.23 17.46
N GLN A 265 -0.75 13.81 16.21
CA GLN A 265 -0.02 12.69 15.66
C GLN A 265 0.55 13.01 14.27
N PRO A 266 1.72 13.67 14.20
CA PRO A 266 2.44 13.83 12.95
C PRO A 266 3.05 12.50 12.50
N THR A 267 3.02 12.27 11.19
CA THR A 267 3.54 11.07 10.52
C THR A 267 4.25 11.47 9.23
N VAL A 268 5.43 10.92 9.01
CA VAL A 268 6.12 10.95 7.72
C VAL A 268 6.23 9.52 7.19
N PHE A 269 5.97 9.37 5.90
CA PHE A 269 6.04 8.10 5.19
C PHE A 269 6.80 8.31 3.88
N TYR A 270 7.81 7.50 3.65
CA TYR A 270 8.58 7.43 2.42
C TYR A 270 8.36 6.07 1.78
N GLN A 271 8.05 6.08 0.49
CA GLN A 271 7.91 4.88 -0.32
C GLN A 271 8.75 5.03 -1.57
N GLN A 272 9.57 4.02 -1.87
CA GLN A 272 10.30 3.90 -3.12
C GLN A 272 9.91 2.59 -3.78
N SER A 273 9.28 2.66 -4.94
CA SER A 273 8.86 1.49 -5.72
C SER A 273 9.21 1.72 -7.19
N ALA A 274 9.76 0.68 -7.83
CA ALA A 274 10.11 0.66 -9.25
C ALA A 274 10.85 1.90 -9.79
N GLY A 275 11.77 2.46 -9.00
CA GLY A 275 12.58 3.63 -9.37
C GLY A 275 11.91 4.99 -9.15
N THR A 276 10.66 5.02 -8.70
CA THR A 276 9.96 6.24 -8.27
C THR A 276 9.96 6.32 -6.75
N SER A 277 10.16 7.52 -6.21
CA SER A 277 10.06 7.76 -4.77
C SER A 277 8.95 8.77 -4.47
N SER A 278 8.28 8.57 -3.34
CA SER A 278 7.27 9.48 -2.83
C SER A 278 7.46 9.70 -1.34
N VAL A 279 7.32 10.95 -0.92
CA VAL A 279 7.30 11.34 0.50
C VAL A 279 5.90 11.86 0.78
N SER A 280 5.27 11.29 1.81
CA SER A 280 4.00 11.75 2.38
C SER A 280 4.25 12.27 3.78
N ILE A 281 3.79 13.49 4.05
CA ILE A 281 3.74 14.06 5.39
C ILE A 281 2.28 14.26 5.73
N GLN A 282 1.84 13.77 6.89
CA GLN A 282 0.47 13.93 7.33
C GLN A 282 0.38 14.03 8.85
N ALA A 283 -0.66 14.68 9.36
CA ALA A 283 -0.87 14.81 10.79
C ALA A 283 -2.34 14.58 11.14
N TRP A 284 -2.57 13.98 12.31
CA TRP A 284 -3.89 13.83 12.90
C TRP A 284 -4.00 14.67 14.18
N GLY A 285 -5.05 15.47 14.30
CA GLY A 285 -5.54 16.01 15.56
C GLY A 285 -6.69 15.12 16.06
N SER A 286 -6.55 14.56 17.25
CA SER A 286 -7.55 13.68 17.85
C SER A 286 -8.14 14.35 19.09
N ARG A 287 -9.47 14.48 19.13
CA ARG A 287 -10.20 15.07 20.26
C ARG A 287 -11.03 14.01 20.97
N ASN A 288 -10.85 13.88 22.28
CA ASN A 288 -11.74 13.08 23.09
C ASN A 288 -13.11 13.78 23.22
N LEU A 289 -14.16 13.12 22.71
CA LEU A 289 -15.54 13.62 22.77
C LEU A 289 -16.28 13.07 23.98
N LYS A 290 -16.15 11.76 24.21
CA LYS A 290 -16.73 11.02 25.33
C LYS A 290 -15.76 9.91 25.74
N LYS A 291 -16.06 9.23 26.85
CA LYS A 291 -15.36 8.01 27.23
C LYS A 291 -15.41 7.01 26.06
N ASP A 292 -14.24 6.53 25.65
CA ASP A 292 -14.05 5.59 24.55
C ASP A 292 -14.54 6.09 23.17
N LEU A 293 -14.64 7.41 22.96
CA LEU A 293 -14.99 8.01 21.66
C LEU A 293 -14.10 9.22 21.35
N ASP A 294 -13.20 9.04 20.38
CA ASP A 294 -12.31 10.08 19.87
C ASP A 294 -12.68 10.43 18.42
N LEU A 295 -12.78 11.73 18.11
CA LEU A 295 -12.88 12.25 16.76
C LEU A 295 -11.48 12.62 16.26
N ARG A 296 -11.14 12.19 15.04
CA ARG A 296 -9.84 12.43 14.43
C ARG A 296 -10.02 13.24 13.16
N LEU A 297 -9.28 14.34 13.05
CA LEU A 297 -9.21 15.17 11.86
C LEU A 297 -7.77 15.20 11.41
N GLY A 298 -7.54 15.05 10.11
CA GLY A 298 -6.19 14.97 9.59
C GLY A 298 -6.03 15.64 8.24
N LEU A 299 -4.81 16.13 8.04
CA LEU A 299 -4.38 16.75 6.79
C LEU A 299 -3.03 16.14 6.40
N GLY A 300 -2.77 16.07 5.11
CA GLY A 300 -1.50 15.61 4.61
C GLY A 300 -1.18 16.11 3.22
N TYR A 301 0.04 15.84 2.81
CA TYR A 301 0.56 16.18 1.50
C TYR A 301 1.53 15.08 1.06
N ARG A 302 1.37 14.61 -0.17
CA ARG A 302 2.32 13.74 -0.86
C ARG A 302 3.04 14.56 -1.92
N THR A 303 4.35 14.62 -1.81
CA THR A 303 5.21 15.44 -2.66
C THR A 303 4.91 15.19 -4.14
N ALA A 304 4.66 16.28 -4.87
CA ALA A 304 4.41 16.30 -6.31
C ALA A 304 3.18 15.51 -6.79
N ASP A 305 2.29 15.11 -5.88
CA ASP A 305 1.14 14.28 -6.24
C ASP A 305 -0.19 14.82 -5.69
N ALA A 306 -0.42 14.82 -4.37
CA ALA A 306 -1.75 15.11 -3.83
C ALA A 306 -1.74 15.76 -2.44
N ALA A 307 -2.72 16.64 -2.18
CA ALA A 307 -3.10 17.06 -0.83
C ALA A 307 -4.17 16.11 -0.29
N LYS A 308 -4.14 15.84 1.01
CA LYS A 308 -4.95 14.79 1.64
C LYS A 308 -5.81 15.41 2.72
N VAL A 309 -7.10 15.10 2.71
CA VAL A 309 -8.03 15.41 3.79
C VAL A 309 -8.49 14.10 4.40
N MET A 310 -8.45 14.00 5.73
CA MET A 310 -8.73 12.77 6.44
C MET A 310 -9.64 13.03 7.64
N VAL A 311 -10.59 12.14 7.87
CA VAL A 311 -11.48 12.15 9.04
C VAL A 311 -11.57 10.74 9.60
N GLY A 312 -11.60 10.60 10.92
CA GLY A 312 -11.68 9.30 11.57
C GLY A 312 -12.41 9.34 12.89
N LEU A 313 -12.82 8.17 13.33
CA LEU A 313 -13.52 7.94 14.57
C LEU A 313 -12.94 6.71 15.24
N ASP A 314 -12.48 6.87 16.48
CA ASP A 314 -12.06 5.75 17.32
C ASP A 314 -13.13 5.54 18.39
N ALA A 315 -13.86 4.43 18.31
CA ALA A 315 -14.94 4.04 19.22
C ALA A 315 -14.55 2.74 19.95
N GLY A 316 -13.97 2.88 21.15
CA GLY A 316 -13.45 1.77 21.93
C GLY A 316 -12.38 1.00 21.17
N GLN A 317 -12.71 -0.23 20.73
CA GLN A 317 -11.81 -1.10 19.98
C GLN A 317 -11.95 -0.95 18.46
N LEU A 318 -12.97 -0.25 17.99
CA LEU A 318 -13.19 0.03 16.57
C LEU A 318 -12.50 1.33 16.19
N ARG A 319 -11.80 1.34 15.06
CA ARG A 319 -11.23 2.52 14.43
C ARG A 319 -11.68 2.58 12.98
N GLY A 320 -12.26 3.70 12.59
CA GLY A 320 -12.64 3.96 11.21
C GLY A 320 -12.03 5.27 10.73
N ALA A 321 -11.62 5.33 9.47
CA ALA A 321 -11.23 6.58 8.82
C ALA A 321 -11.61 6.61 7.36
N LEU A 322 -11.85 7.83 6.89
CA LEU A 322 -12.01 8.18 5.50
C LEU A 322 -10.90 9.15 5.11
N SER A 323 -10.43 9.05 3.88
CA SER A 323 -9.58 10.07 3.28
C SER A 323 -9.95 10.35 1.84
N TYR A 324 -9.65 11.58 1.42
CA TYR A 324 -9.73 12.00 0.04
C TYR A 324 -8.43 12.69 -0.39
N ASP A 325 -7.83 12.17 -1.45
CA ASP A 325 -6.62 12.72 -2.06
C ASP A 325 -7.02 13.67 -3.19
N ILE A 326 -6.79 14.96 -2.99
CA ILE A 326 -6.96 15.99 -4.00
C ILE A 326 -5.70 16.02 -4.86
N THR A 327 -5.78 15.51 -6.08
CA THR A 327 -4.65 15.46 -7.01
C THR A 327 -4.17 16.88 -7.35
N LEU A 328 -2.88 17.14 -7.08
CA LEU A 328 -2.20 18.40 -7.32
C LEU A 328 -1.26 18.39 -8.54
N SER A 329 -0.92 17.21 -9.06
CA SER A 329 0.02 17.01 -10.17
C SER A 329 -0.55 17.39 -11.56
N GLN A 330 0.29 17.40 -12.60
CA GLN A 330 -0.12 17.67 -13.98
C GLN A 330 -1.15 16.66 -14.53
N ALA A 331 -1.35 15.52 -13.84
CA ALA A 331 -2.41 14.56 -14.15
C ALA A 331 -3.84 15.13 -13.93
N ARG A 332 -4.00 16.29 -13.28
CA ARG A 332 -5.29 16.98 -13.07
C ARG A 332 -6.15 17.13 -14.33
N GLN A 333 -5.52 17.39 -15.48
CA GLN A 333 -6.23 17.58 -16.75
C GLN A 333 -6.67 16.24 -17.38
N VAL A 334 -5.95 15.16 -17.08
CA VAL A 334 -6.26 13.80 -17.57
C VAL A 334 -7.28 13.11 -16.66
N THR A 335 -7.28 13.40 -15.37
CA THR A 335 -8.18 12.77 -14.38
C THR A 335 -9.49 13.52 -14.15
N ASN A 336 -9.81 14.56 -14.94
CA ASN A 336 -10.99 15.42 -14.74
C ASN A 336 -11.12 15.94 -13.29
N TYR A 337 -10.01 16.35 -12.66
CA TYR A 337 -9.97 16.77 -11.25
C TYR A 337 -10.37 15.69 -10.22
N GLN A 338 -10.48 14.42 -10.63
CA GLN A 338 -10.84 13.33 -9.74
C GLN A 338 -9.64 12.87 -8.92
N GLY A 339 -9.89 12.75 -7.62
CA GLY A 339 -8.94 12.29 -6.62
C GLY A 339 -9.04 10.78 -6.38
N ALA A 340 -8.51 10.38 -5.22
CA ALA A 340 -8.67 9.04 -4.69
C ALA A 340 -9.39 9.05 -3.35
N PHE A 341 -10.30 8.13 -3.15
CA PHE A 341 -10.98 7.93 -1.87
C PHE A 341 -10.41 6.69 -1.18
N GLU A 342 -10.25 6.76 0.15
CA GLU A 342 -9.94 5.59 0.96
C GLU A 342 -10.88 5.45 2.16
N LEU A 343 -11.22 4.21 2.47
CA LEU A 343 -11.89 3.79 3.69
C LEU A 343 -11.01 2.80 4.44
N GLY A 344 -10.60 3.16 5.65
CA GLY A 344 -9.84 2.30 6.55
C GLY A 344 -10.70 1.88 7.75
N ILE A 345 -10.71 0.59 8.07
CA ILE A 345 -11.40 0.05 9.24
C ILE A 345 -10.47 -0.93 9.96
N ALA A 346 -10.39 -0.84 11.28
CA ALA A 346 -9.69 -1.79 12.11
C ALA A 346 -10.46 -2.05 13.41
N TYR A 347 -10.46 -3.30 13.86
CA TYR A 347 -11.07 -3.72 15.12
C TYR A 347 -10.10 -4.57 15.93
N ILE A 348 -10.03 -4.33 17.24
CA ILE A 348 -9.17 -5.07 18.17
C ILE A 348 -10.03 -5.91 19.13
N PHE A 349 -10.00 -7.23 18.97
CA PHE A 349 -10.62 -8.16 19.89
C PHE A 349 -9.75 -8.33 21.15
N ASN A 350 -10.39 -8.31 22.32
CA ASN A 350 -9.78 -8.61 23.62
C ASN A 350 -10.44 -9.88 24.20
N ILE A 351 -9.84 -11.04 23.93
CA ILE A 351 -10.39 -12.35 24.34
C ILE A 351 -10.15 -12.57 25.84
N TYR A 352 -9.03 -12.07 26.37
CA TYR A 352 -8.73 -12.10 27.79
C TYR A 352 -9.29 -10.84 28.47
N LYS A 353 -10.41 -10.97 29.17
CA LYS A 353 -10.91 -9.90 30.07
C LYS A 353 -9.88 -9.68 31.18
N LYS A 354 -9.65 -8.41 31.56
CA LYS A 354 -8.93 -8.11 32.81
C LYS A 354 -9.65 -8.85 33.94
N PRO A 355 -8.95 -9.64 34.78
CA PRO A 355 -9.60 -10.25 35.93
C PRO A 355 -10.17 -9.12 36.80
N GLU A 356 -11.49 -9.12 36.98
CA GLU A 356 -12.12 -8.31 38.02
C GLU A 356 -11.70 -8.94 39.35
N VAL A 357 -10.63 -8.42 39.93
CA VAL A 357 -10.31 -8.69 41.33
C VAL A 357 -11.41 -8.04 42.17
N THR A 358 -12.41 -8.82 42.56
CA THR A 358 -13.28 -8.44 43.68
C THR A 358 -12.35 -8.12 44.86
N PRO A 359 -12.40 -6.89 45.42
CA PRO A 359 -11.59 -6.58 46.59
C PRO A 359 -12.07 -7.47 47.74
N THR A 360 -11.34 -8.55 48.01
CA THR A 360 -11.55 -9.34 49.22
C THR A 360 -11.15 -8.44 50.37
N VAL A 361 -12.15 -7.92 51.08
CA VAL A 361 -11.95 -7.26 52.37
C VAL A 361 -11.31 -8.30 53.28
N LEU A 362 -9.99 -8.18 53.50
CA LEU A 362 -9.31 -8.87 54.59
C LEU A 362 -9.83 -8.22 55.87
N CYS A 363 -10.95 -8.72 56.39
CA CYS A 363 -11.39 -8.37 57.74
C CYS A 363 -10.26 -8.77 58.71
N PRO A 364 -9.72 -7.84 59.51
CA PRO A 364 -8.84 -8.22 60.60
C PRO A 364 -9.69 -8.98 61.63
N ARG A 365 -9.36 -10.24 61.88
CA ARG A 365 -9.76 -10.88 63.14
C ARG A 365 -8.87 -10.23 64.22
N ILE A 366 -9.55 -9.47 65.07
CA ILE A 366 -9.01 -8.83 66.29
C ILE A 366 -8.29 -9.86 67.15
#